data_AF-A0A9P6DF48-F1
#
_entry.id   AF-A0A9P6DF48-F1
#
_cell.length_a   1.000
_cell.length_b   1.000
_cell.length_c   1.000
_cell.angle_alpha   90.00
_cell.angle_beta   90.00
_cell.angle_gamma   90.00
#
_symmetry.space_group_name_H-M   'P 1'
#
loop_
_entity.id
_entity.type
_entity.pdbx_description
1 polymer ?
#
loop_
_entity_poly.entity_id
_entity_poly.type
_entity_poly.pdbx_seq_one_letter_code
_entity_poly.pdbx_strand_id
1 'polypeptide(L)'
;MLRRAQEERQDWLPHTAGTEELEHDNLKEQEVEEVSGTKYNNYFSASRFYCVETICAPCGVVIAWCKFAKAEGVAKILCFLEDVYEDPDSQPSYIDIDKGCALLKHIVKQHHWPAWEPTTRIIVDSYHYINHQVTDYLCQTWCNPAPLNGAATNLVVVDEDKEGRPYYKRAFNTQACEQLNAWLGGFQTVLNQMTVSNFDFTMHVLLFLHTQHVIARQEEKGGKKTAGIEEVVKNEESDDDDIIEY
;
A
#
# COMPACT_ATOMS: atom_id res chain seq x y z
N MET A 1 2.62 6.37 2.95
CA MET A 1 1.38 6.56 3.74
C MET A 1 1.30 8.00 4.22
N LEU A 2 0.29 8.76 3.78
CA LEU A 2 -0.01 10.11 4.29
C LEU A 2 -0.40 10.01 5.78
N ARG A 3 0.55 10.25 6.69
CA ARG A 3 0.32 10.32 8.15
C ARG A 3 0.68 11.70 8.65
N ARG A 4 -0.22 12.34 9.39
CA ARG A 4 0.02 13.66 9.97
C ARG A 4 1.07 13.58 11.09
N ALA A 5 2.10 14.42 11.02
CA ALA A 5 3.19 14.47 12.00
C ALA A 5 2.68 14.83 13.41
N GLN A 6 3.21 14.15 14.43
CA GLN A 6 2.86 14.34 15.85
C GLN A 6 3.46 15.62 16.48
N GLU A 7 4.43 16.26 15.82
CA GLU A 7 5.35 17.21 16.46
C GLU A 7 4.93 18.69 16.45
N GLU A 8 3.81 19.08 15.82
CA GLU A 8 3.34 20.47 15.89
C GLU A 8 2.48 20.74 17.14
N ARG A 9 3.12 20.76 18.30
CA ARG A 9 2.48 21.14 19.57
C ARG A 9 2.64 22.65 19.81
N GLN A 10 1.68 23.44 19.34
CA GLN A 10 1.56 24.88 19.64
C GLN A 10 0.97 25.13 21.04
N ASP A 11 1.40 26.20 21.71
CA ASP A 11 1.11 26.51 23.13
C ASP A 11 -0.38 26.63 23.49
N TRP A 12 -1.26 26.82 22.51
CA TRP A 12 -2.72 26.89 22.72
C TRP A 12 -3.45 25.55 22.57
N LEU A 13 -2.72 24.45 22.32
CA LEU A 13 -3.31 23.11 22.31
C LEU A 13 -3.50 22.60 23.75
N PRO A 14 -4.64 21.95 24.07
CA PRO A 14 -4.87 21.43 25.41
C PRO A 14 -3.80 20.41 25.80
N HIS A 15 -3.22 20.58 26.98
CA HIS A 15 -2.25 19.64 27.54
C HIS A 15 -2.89 18.26 27.72
N THR A 16 -2.54 17.31 26.86
CA THR A 16 -2.82 15.89 27.10
C THR A 16 -2.01 15.44 28.31
N ALA A 17 -2.70 15.05 29.37
CA ALA A 17 -2.08 14.32 30.47
C ALA A 17 -1.54 12.97 29.95
N GLY A 18 -0.28 12.68 30.22
CA GLY A 18 0.32 11.35 30.09
C GLY A 18 0.60 10.90 28.65
N THR A 19 1.87 10.95 28.27
CA THR A 19 2.40 10.19 27.13
C THR A 19 2.41 8.70 27.53
N GLU A 20 1.48 7.93 26.99
CA GLU A 20 1.75 6.53 26.68
C GLU A 20 2.02 6.47 25.18
N GLU A 21 3.24 6.09 24.80
CA GLU A 21 3.52 5.64 23.44
C GLU A 21 2.56 4.48 23.15
N LEU A 22 1.58 4.74 22.27
CA LEU A 22 0.75 3.67 21.75
C LEU A 22 1.63 2.85 20.81
N GLU A 23 2.12 1.73 21.32
CA GLU A 23 2.70 0.66 20.52
C GLU A 23 1.76 0.35 19.33
N HIS A 24 2.36 0.34 18.15
CA HIS A 24 1.67 -0.01 16.92
C HIS A 24 1.09 -1.44 17.03
N ASP A 25 -0.14 -1.60 16.54
CA ASP A 25 -0.82 -2.88 16.30
C ASP A 25 -1.07 -3.77 17.54
N ASN A 26 -1.88 -3.30 18.48
CA ASN A 26 -2.55 -4.23 19.41
C ASN A 26 -3.83 -4.82 18.79
N LEU A 27 -3.74 -6.08 18.36
CA LEU A 27 -4.80 -6.93 17.79
C LEU A 27 -5.88 -7.36 18.80
N LYS A 28 -6.23 -6.53 19.77
CA LYS A 28 -7.33 -6.83 20.70
C LYS A 28 -8.39 -5.76 20.59
N GLU A 29 -9.60 -6.20 20.22
CA GLU A 29 -10.84 -5.44 20.42
C GLU A 29 -10.84 -4.91 21.86
N GLN A 30 -10.61 -3.61 22.00
CA GLN A 30 -10.60 -2.96 23.30
C GLN A 30 -12.02 -2.45 23.56
N GLU A 31 -12.74 -3.20 24.40
CA GLU A 31 -13.94 -2.72 25.07
C GLU A 31 -13.63 -1.38 25.76
N VAL A 32 -14.50 -0.40 25.54
CA VAL A 32 -14.35 0.97 26.05
C VAL A 32 -14.68 0.98 27.54
N GLU A 33 -13.68 1.08 28.41
CA GLU A 33 -13.90 1.55 29.78
C GLU A 33 -14.11 3.07 29.77
N GLU A 34 -15.31 3.49 30.18
CA GLU A 34 -15.68 4.90 30.38
C GLU A 34 -14.93 5.49 31.58
N VAL A 35 -13.90 6.30 31.31
CA VAL A 35 -13.37 7.24 32.31
C VAL A 35 -14.19 8.51 32.27
N SER A 36 -14.88 8.79 33.38
CA SER A 36 -15.71 9.97 33.61
C SER A 36 -14.86 11.25 33.67
N GLY A 37 -14.68 11.89 32.52
CA GLY A 37 -14.19 13.26 32.40
C GLY A 37 -15.08 14.00 31.42
N THR A 38 -15.68 15.11 31.86
CA THR A 38 -16.63 15.94 31.11
C THR A 38 -16.10 16.26 29.71
N LYS A 39 -16.62 15.56 28.70
CA LYS A 39 -16.31 15.76 27.27
C LYS A 39 -16.82 17.13 26.84
N TYR A 40 -15.95 18.14 26.86
CA TYR A 40 -16.22 19.36 26.11
C TYR A 40 -16.19 19.01 24.62
N ASN A 41 -17.36 18.98 23.98
CA ASN A 41 -17.49 18.88 22.53
C ASN A 41 -16.96 20.18 21.92
N ASN A 42 -15.69 20.20 21.52
CA ASN A 42 -15.17 21.21 20.61
C ASN A 42 -15.75 20.93 19.22
N TYR A 43 -16.86 21.59 18.89
CA TYR A 43 -17.58 21.50 17.60
C TYR A 43 -16.77 21.99 16.38
N PHE A 44 -15.50 22.36 16.58
CA PHE A 44 -14.56 22.83 15.55
C PHE A 44 -13.44 21.83 15.24
N SER A 45 -13.62 20.54 15.52
CA SER A 45 -12.70 19.52 15.02
C SER A 45 -13.18 19.02 13.65
N ALA A 46 -12.39 19.27 12.59
CA ALA A 46 -12.66 18.68 11.29
C ALA A 46 -12.64 17.14 11.40
N SER A 47 -13.59 16.47 10.76
CA SER A 47 -13.64 15.00 10.70
C SER A 47 -12.30 14.46 10.17
N ARG A 48 -11.58 13.71 11.00
CA ARG A 48 -10.22 13.22 10.70
C ARG A 48 -10.32 11.84 10.03
N PHE A 49 -9.87 11.70 8.79
CA PHE A 49 -9.54 10.38 8.24
C PHE A 49 -8.15 9.98 8.74
N TYR A 50 -7.93 8.68 8.95
CA TYR A 50 -6.66 8.17 9.48
C TYR A 50 -5.62 8.06 8.37
N CYS A 51 -6.01 7.44 7.25
CA CYS A 51 -5.18 7.34 6.06
C CYS A 51 -6.02 7.34 4.79
N VAL A 52 -5.34 7.56 3.68
CA VAL A 52 -5.83 7.24 2.34
C VAL A 52 -5.16 5.93 1.92
N GLU A 53 -5.98 4.99 1.47
CA GLU A 53 -5.54 3.73 0.89
C GLU A 53 -5.64 3.83 -0.63
N THR A 54 -4.65 3.33 -1.36
CA THR A 54 -4.58 3.40 -2.83
C THR A 54 -4.25 2.05 -3.43
N ILE A 55 -4.87 1.72 -4.56
CA ILE A 55 -4.54 0.56 -5.37
C ILE A 55 -3.85 1.06 -6.63
N CYS A 56 -2.65 0.55 -6.90
CA CYS A 56 -1.89 0.86 -8.10
C CYS A 56 -1.62 -0.40 -8.91
N ALA A 57 -1.63 -0.27 -10.24
CA ALA A 57 -1.00 -1.25 -11.11
C ALA A 57 0.54 -1.18 -10.94
N PRO A 58 1.28 -2.26 -11.23
CA PRO A 58 2.75 -2.26 -11.14
C PRO A 58 3.43 -1.18 -11.99
N CYS A 59 2.76 -0.70 -13.03
CA CYS A 59 3.29 0.36 -13.88
C CYS A 59 3.17 1.77 -13.26
N GLY A 60 2.59 1.90 -12.06
CA GLY A 60 2.38 3.18 -11.35
C GLY A 60 1.06 3.87 -11.68
N VAL A 61 0.19 3.24 -12.49
CA VAL A 61 -1.16 3.74 -12.75
C VAL A 61 -2.04 3.52 -11.51
N VAL A 62 -2.70 4.57 -11.04
CA VAL A 62 -3.63 4.49 -9.92
C VAL A 62 -4.96 3.92 -10.42
N ILE A 63 -5.40 2.81 -9.82
CA ILE A 63 -6.65 2.12 -10.15
C ILE A 63 -7.80 2.68 -9.30
N ALA A 64 -7.59 2.73 -7.98
CA ALA A 64 -8.62 3.14 -7.04
C ALA A 64 -7.99 3.76 -5.79
N TRP A 65 -8.79 4.51 -5.03
CA TRP A 65 -8.41 5.02 -3.73
C TRP A 65 -9.63 5.12 -2.79
N CYS A 66 -9.40 4.99 -1.49
CA CYS A 66 -10.43 5.12 -0.47
C CYS A 66 -9.89 5.78 0.81
N LYS A 67 -10.77 6.41 1.58
CA LYS A 67 -10.42 6.99 2.89
C LYS A 67 -10.74 6.00 3.99
N PHE A 68 -9.77 5.68 4.83
CA PHE A 68 -10.02 4.91 6.04
C PHE A 68 -10.12 5.84 7.25
N ALA A 69 -11.33 5.92 7.82
CA ALA A 69 -11.55 6.64 9.07
C ALA A 69 -10.98 5.84 10.24
N LYS A 70 -10.35 6.50 11.23
CA LYS A 70 -9.88 5.95 12.52
C LYS A 70 -8.72 4.93 12.49
N ALA A 71 -8.70 3.97 11.57
CA ALA A 71 -7.66 2.94 11.48
C ALA A 71 -7.64 2.27 10.12
N GLU A 72 -6.46 1.79 9.72
CA GLU A 72 -6.20 0.95 8.56
C GLU A 72 -6.37 -0.53 8.96
N GLY A 73 -7.63 -0.96 9.07
CA GLY A 73 -8.00 -2.31 9.52
C GLY A 73 -8.22 -3.26 8.34
N VAL A 74 -7.83 -4.53 8.50
CA VAL A 74 -7.95 -5.59 7.48
C VAL A 74 -9.37 -5.76 6.93
N ALA A 75 -10.40 -5.53 7.74
CA ALA A 75 -11.79 -5.59 7.30
C ALA A 75 -12.11 -4.48 6.27
N LYS A 76 -11.57 -3.27 6.44
CA LYS A 76 -11.77 -2.18 5.49
C LYS A 76 -11.00 -2.39 4.20
N ILE A 77 -9.81 -2.99 4.31
CA ILE A 77 -9.03 -3.39 3.13
C ILE A 77 -9.82 -4.42 2.32
N LEU A 78 -10.39 -5.44 2.98
CA LEU A 78 -11.23 -6.42 2.29
C LEU A 78 -12.44 -5.77 1.61
N CYS A 79 -13.21 -4.94 2.32
CA CYS A 79 -14.33 -4.23 1.70
C CYS A 79 -13.88 -3.36 0.52
N PHE A 80 -12.74 -2.66 0.64
CA PHE A 80 -12.22 -1.84 -0.44
C PHE A 80 -11.81 -2.68 -1.66
N LEU A 81 -11.20 -3.85 -1.45
CA LEU A 81 -10.88 -4.77 -2.54
C LEU A 81 -12.14 -5.33 -3.21
N GLU A 82 -13.17 -5.70 -2.43
CA GLU A 82 -14.45 -6.19 -2.95
C GLU A 82 -15.24 -5.11 -3.69
N ASP A 83 -15.16 -3.86 -3.24
CA ASP A 83 -15.78 -2.71 -3.92
C ASP A 83 -15.09 -2.40 -5.27
N VAL A 84 -13.78 -2.61 -5.37
CA VAL A 84 -13.01 -2.33 -6.59
C VAL A 84 -13.07 -3.49 -7.58
N TYR A 85 -13.05 -4.73 -7.07
CA TYR A 85 -13.05 -5.96 -7.87
C TYR A 85 -14.33 -6.76 -7.66
N GLU A 86 -15.48 -6.12 -7.91
CA GLU A 86 -16.80 -6.73 -7.74
C GLU A 86 -16.98 -7.97 -8.65
N ASP A 87 -16.43 -7.92 -9.86
CA ASP A 87 -16.42 -9.04 -10.81
C ASP A 87 -15.19 -9.94 -10.57
N PRO A 88 -15.36 -11.25 -10.34
CA PRO A 88 -14.24 -12.19 -10.25
C PRO A 88 -13.27 -12.14 -11.43
N ASP A 89 -13.76 -11.83 -12.64
CA ASP A 89 -12.92 -11.72 -13.84
C ASP A 89 -12.04 -10.45 -13.83
N SER A 90 -12.37 -9.47 -12.99
CA SER A 90 -11.59 -8.24 -12.79
C SER A 90 -10.48 -8.37 -11.75
N GLN A 91 -10.49 -9.45 -10.95
CA GLN A 91 -9.53 -9.63 -9.86
C GLN A 91 -8.10 -9.81 -10.39
N PRO A 92 -7.10 -9.17 -9.78
CA PRO A 92 -5.73 -9.29 -10.21
C PRO A 92 -5.15 -10.66 -9.81
N SER A 93 -4.23 -11.19 -10.60
CA SER A 93 -3.55 -12.46 -10.26
C SER A 93 -2.77 -12.37 -8.94
N TYR A 94 -2.26 -11.19 -8.63
CA TYR A 94 -1.51 -10.90 -7.40
C TYR A 94 -1.98 -9.58 -6.78
N ILE A 95 -2.12 -9.59 -5.46
CA ILE A 95 -2.28 -8.40 -4.64
C ILE A 95 -1.06 -8.35 -3.72
N ASP A 96 -0.28 -7.29 -3.82
CA ASP A 96 0.82 -7.01 -2.90
C ASP A 96 0.40 -5.96 -1.88
N ILE A 97 0.55 -6.29 -0.61
CA ILE A 97 0.21 -5.40 0.50
C ILE A 97 0.96 -5.81 1.76
N ASP A 98 1.49 -4.83 2.50
CA ASP A 98 2.23 -5.04 3.75
C ASP A 98 1.48 -5.92 4.75
N LYS A 99 0.15 -5.73 4.86
CA LYS A 99 -0.73 -6.50 5.75
C LYS A 99 -1.24 -7.81 5.15
N GLY A 100 -0.64 -8.32 4.08
CA GLY A 100 -1.15 -9.46 3.31
C GLY A 100 -1.41 -10.71 4.16
N CYS A 101 -0.50 -11.09 5.07
CA CYS A 101 -0.73 -12.25 5.95
C CYS A 101 -1.90 -12.04 6.91
N ALA A 102 -2.11 -10.82 7.44
CA ALA A 102 -3.24 -10.52 8.31
C ALA A 102 -4.56 -10.45 7.53
N LEU A 103 -4.52 -9.88 6.32
CA LEU A 103 -5.64 -9.81 5.40
C LEU A 103 -6.10 -11.22 4.99
N LEU A 104 -5.18 -12.10 4.57
CA LEU A 104 -5.52 -13.47 4.19
C LEU A 104 -6.15 -14.24 5.35
N LYS A 105 -5.57 -14.15 6.56
CA LYS A 105 -6.17 -14.75 7.77
C LYS A 105 -7.59 -14.25 8.01
N HIS A 106 -7.83 -12.95 7.82
CA HIS A 106 -9.15 -12.36 7.97
C HIS A 106 -10.13 -12.89 6.91
N ILE A 107 -9.74 -12.90 5.63
CA ILE A 107 -10.55 -13.39 4.50
C ILE A 107 -10.96 -14.86 4.70
N VAL A 108 -10.01 -15.71 5.11
CA VAL A 108 -10.28 -17.13 5.41
C VAL A 108 -11.23 -17.27 6.60
N LYS A 109 -11.02 -16.48 7.67
CA LYS A 109 -11.89 -16.50 8.86
C LYS A 109 -13.31 -16.02 8.56
N GLN A 110 -13.48 -15.07 7.63
CA GLN A 110 -14.80 -14.58 7.20
C GLN A 110 -15.43 -15.46 6.11
N HIS A 111 -14.76 -16.52 5.65
CA HIS A 111 -15.22 -17.40 4.58
C HIS A 111 -15.34 -16.74 3.19
N HIS A 112 -14.61 -15.64 2.95
CA HIS A 112 -14.58 -14.96 1.65
C HIS A 112 -13.53 -15.56 0.70
N TRP A 113 -12.59 -16.36 1.22
CA TRP A 113 -11.47 -16.91 0.43
C TRP A 113 -11.87 -17.68 -0.84
N PRO A 114 -12.94 -18.50 -0.87
CA PRO A 114 -13.34 -19.21 -2.08
C PRO A 114 -13.64 -18.32 -3.29
N ALA A 115 -13.97 -17.04 -3.07
CA ALA A 115 -14.19 -16.07 -4.13
C ALA A 115 -12.89 -15.50 -4.73
N TRP A 116 -11.77 -15.64 -4.03
CA TRP A 116 -10.46 -15.06 -4.40
C TRP A 116 -9.42 -16.13 -4.76
N GLU A 117 -9.46 -17.30 -4.11
CA GLU A 117 -8.48 -18.39 -4.28
C GLU A 117 -8.20 -18.81 -5.74
N PRO A 118 -9.20 -18.89 -6.64
CA PRO A 118 -8.97 -19.41 -8.00
C PRO A 118 -8.15 -18.47 -8.89
N THR A 119 -8.28 -17.15 -8.66
CA THR A 119 -7.75 -16.10 -9.54
C THR A 119 -6.60 -15.35 -8.88
N THR A 120 -6.62 -15.21 -7.56
CA THR A 120 -5.81 -14.23 -6.83
C THR A 120 -4.88 -14.90 -5.81
N ARG A 121 -3.68 -14.33 -5.69
CA ARG A 121 -2.71 -14.63 -4.62
C ARG A 121 -2.39 -13.33 -3.87
N ILE A 122 -2.34 -13.39 -2.54
CA ILE A 122 -2.01 -12.23 -1.70
C ILE A 122 -0.57 -12.37 -1.24
N ILE A 123 0.33 -11.58 -1.81
CA ILE A 123 1.74 -11.53 -1.44
C ILE A 123 2.02 -10.38 -0.47
N VAL A 124 3.16 -10.46 0.19
CA VAL A 124 3.67 -9.45 1.12
C VAL A 124 5.07 -9.09 0.67
N ASP A 125 5.44 -7.81 0.71
CA ASP A 125 6.80 -7.37 0.37
C ASP A 125 7.89 -8.15 1.13
N SER A 126 9.04 -8.39 0.50
CA SER A 126 10.16 -9.15 1.09
C SER A 126 10.59 -8.62 2.45
N TYR A 127 10.63 -7.31 2.66
CA TYR A 127 11.03 -6.73 3.95
C TYR A 127 10.02 -7.07 5.06
N HIS A 128 8.73 -7.08 4.73
CA HIS A 128 7.72 -7.54 5.66
C HIS A 128 7.81 -9.06 5.86
N TYR A 129 8.02 -9.82 4.78
CA TYR A 129 8.13 -11.28 4.79
C TYR A 129 9.28 -11.80 5.68
N ILE A 130 10.46 -11.18 5.69
CA ILE A 130 11.60 -11.61 6.54
C ILE A 130 11.29 -11.53 8.04
N ASN A 131 10.37 -10.66 8.44
CA ASN A 131 9.98 -10.47 9.83
C ASN A 131 8.90 -11.46 10.29
N HIS A 132 8.39 -12.30 9.39
CA HIS A 132 7.39 -13.31 9.74
C HIS A 132 7.99 -14.56 10.37
N GLN A 133 7.19 -15.18 11.24
CA GLN A 133 7.57 -16.42 11.89
C GLN A 133 7.59 -17.56 10.87
N VAL A 134 8.74 -18.25 10.76
CA VAL A 134 8.96 -19.42 9.89
C VAL A 134 7.96 -20.55 10.15
N THR A 135 7.23 -20.52 11.26
CA THR A 135 6.20 -21.53 11.59
C THR A 135 4.80 -21.17 11.07
N ASP A 136 4.58 -19.96 10.53
CA ASP A 136 3.30 -19.57 9.95
C ASP A 136 3.14 -20.17 8.54
N TYR A 137 2.64 -21.40 8.50
CA TYR A 137 2.44 -22.16 7.26
C TYR A 137 1.55 -21.43 6.25
N LEU A 138 0.55 -20.67 6.73
CA LEU A 138 -0.33 -19.91 5.85
C LEU A 138 0.46 -18.82 5.12
N CYS A 139 1.25 -18.04 5.87
CA CYS A 139 2.07 -16.95 5.32
C CYS A 139 3.16 -17.51 4.37
N GLN A 140 3.82 -18.63 4.70
CA GLN A 140 4.80 -19.26 3.80
C GLN A 140 4.20 -19.81 2.51
N THR A 141 3.00 -20.36 2.58
CA THR A 141 2.37 -21.03 1.43
C THR A 141 1.73 -20.01 0.49
N TRP A 142 1.11 -18.97 1.05
CA TRP A 142 0.20 -18.10 0.29
C TRP A 142 0.66 -16.65 0.18
N CYS A 143 1.58 -16.21 1.03
CA CYS A 143 2.06 -14.82 1.07
C CYS A 143 3.54 -14.64 0.71
N ASN A 144 4.21 -15.70 0.26
CA ASN A 144 5.60 -15.63 -0.17
C ASN A 144 5.73 -14.77 -1.45
N PRO A 145 6.51 -13.66 -1.41
CA PRO A 145 6.70 -12.80 -2.59
C PRO A 145 7.56 -13.42 -3.69
N ALA A 146 8.37 -14.44 -3.38
CA ALA A 146 9.32 -15.05 -4.31
C ALA A 146 9.37 -16.58 -4.17
N PRO A 147 8.29 -17.31 -4.50
CA PRO A 147 8.28 -18.76 -4.38
C PRO A 147 9.12 -19.43 -5.47
N LEU A 148 10.25 -20.04 -5.09
CA LEU A 148 11.12 -20.79 -6.00
C LEU A 148 10.60 -22.18 -6.39
N ASN A 149 9.52 -22.65 -5.77
CA ASN A 149 8.94 -23.97 -5.99
C ASN A 149 8.06 -24.07 -7.25
N GLY A 150 8.05 -23.02 -8.08
CA GLY A 150 7.22 -22.95 -9.29
C GLY A 150 5.74 -22.62 -9.03
N ALA A 151 5.35 -22.29 -7.80
CA ALA A 151 3.96 -21.93 -7.48
C ALA A 151 3.53 -20.58 -8.07
N ALA A 152 4.48 -19.70 -8.42
CA ALA A 152 4.21 -18.41 -9.04
C ALA A 152 5.31 -18.03 -10.04
N THR A 153 5.32 -18.71 -11.19
CA THR A 153 6.35 -18.58 -12.23
C THR A 153 6.44 -17.19 -12.86
N ASN A 154 5.38 -16.38 -12.75
CA ASN A 154 5.34 -15.01 -13.28
C ASN A 154 5.64 -13.92 -12.25
N LEU A 155 5.89 -14.25 -10.96
CA LEU A 155 6.31 -13.26 -9.96
C LEU A 155 7.81 -12.95 -10.00
N VAL A 156 8.62 -13.94 -10.38
CA VAL A 156 10.07 -13.86 -10.37
C VAL A 156 10.60 -14.26 -11.74
N VAL A 157 11.50 -13.45 -12.29
CA VAL A 157 12.21 -13.73 -13.54
C VAL A 157 13.70 -13.91 -13.26
N VAL A 158 14.35 -14.74 -14.05
CA VAL A 158 15.81 -14.91 -13.99
C VAL A 158 16.45 -13.85 -14.87
N ASP A 159 17.45 -13.17 -14.35
CA ASP A 159 18.31 -12.24 -15.09
C ASP A 159 19.77 -12.60 -14.87
N GLU A 160 20.68 -12.05 -15.67
CA GLU A 160 22.12 -12.31 -15.56
C GLU A 160 22.85 -11.10 -14.97
N ASP A 161 23.72 -11.34 -13.99
CA ASP A 161 24.59 -10.31 -13.46
C ASP A 161 25.70 -9.92 -14.46
N LYS A 162 26.55 -8.95 -14.08
CA LYS A 162 27.66 -8.49 -14.94
C LYS A 162 28.69 -9.59 -15.23
N GLU A 163 28.72 -10.63 -14.41
CA GLU A 163 29.57 -11.81 -14.52
C GLU A 163 28.89 -12.98 -15.26
N GLY A 164 27.65 -12.81 -15.74
CA GLY A 164 26.87 -13.83 -16.44
C GLY A 164 26.27 -14.89 -15.53
N ARG A 165 26.19 -14.65 -14.22
CA ARG A 165 25.56 -15.56 -13.25
C ARG A 165 24.07 -15.26 -13.17
N PRO A 166 23.20 -16.29 -13.20
CA PRO A 166 21.78 -16.08 -13.07
C PRO A 166 21.42 -15.65 -11.64
N TYR A 167 20.63 -14.58 -11.53
CA TYR A 167 19.99 -14.16 -10.29
C TYR A 167 18.49 -13.99 -10.50
N TYR A 168 17.74 -14.07 -9.41
CA TYR A 168 16.29 -13.92 -9.44
C TYR A 168 15.91 -12.48 -9.14
N LYS A 169 15.12 -11.86 -10.01
CA LYS A 169 14.54 -10.53 -9.80
C LYS A 169 13.02 -10.57 -9.87
N ARG A 170 12.37 -9.63 -9.19
CA ARG A 170 10.91 -9.49 -9.27
C ARG A 170 10.50 -9.11 -10.70
N ALA A 171 9.43 -9.73 -11.18
CA ALA A 171 8.89 -9.49 -12.52
C ALA A 171 8.14 -8.15 -12.62
N PHE A 172 7.61 -7.68 -11.49
CA PHE A 172 6.75 -6.50 -11.39
C PHE A 172 7.25 -5.56 -10.29
N ASN A 173 6.98 -4.27 -10.48
CA ASN A 173 7.25 -3.27 -9.46
C ASN A 173 6.17 -3.35 -8.37
N THR A 174 6.57 -3.90 -7.24
CA THR A 174 5.81 -3.98 -5.99
C THR A 174 5.81 -2.66 -5.22
N GLN A 175 6.78 -1.78 -5.49
CA GLN A 175 7.00 -0.51 -4.78
C GLN A 175 6.17 0.66 -5.36
N ALA A 176 5.20 0.38 -6.24
CA ALA A 176 4.43 1.40 -6.95
C ALA A 176 3.58 2.25 -5.99
N CYS A 177 3.01 1.62 -4.96
CA CYS A 177 2.20 2.32 -3.96
C CYS A 177 3.07 3.19 -3.04
N GLU A 178 4.28 2.77 -2.72
CA GLU A 178 5.28 3.49 -1.92
C GLU A 178 5.76 4.73 -2.67
N GLN A 179 6.06 4.60 -3.97
CA GLN A 179 6.41 5.73 -4.84
C GLN A 179 5.26 6.74 -4.93
N LEU A 180 4.03 6.29 -5.14
CA LEU A 180 2.86 7.16 -5.16
C LEU A 180 2.69 7.86 -3.80
N ASN A 181 2.87 7.13 -2.70
CA ASN A 181 2.79 7.66 -1.35
C ASN A 181 3.84 8.76 -1.09
N ALA A 182 5.07 8.59 -1.57
CA ALA A 182 6.11 9.60 -1.48
C ALA A 182 5.73 10.86 -2.28
N TRP A 183 5.21 10.70 -3.50
CA TRP A 183 4.72 11.80 -4.32
C TRP A 183 3.56 12.55 -3.65
N LEU A 184 2.58 11.83 -3.12
CA LEU A 184 1.45 12.40 -2.37
C LEU A 184 1.91 13.12 -1.09
N GLY A 185 2.99 12.66 -0.46
CA GLY A 185 3.60 13.31 0.70
C GLY A 185 3.95 14.77 0.46
N GLY A 186 4.33 15.14 -0.78
CA GLY A 186 4.58 16.53 -1.17
C GLY A 186 3.36 17.45 -1.08
N PHE A 187 2.14 16.91 -1.14
CA PHE A 187 0.89 17.66 -1.05
C PHE A 187 0.23 17.61 0.34
N GLN A 188 0.81 16.84 1.26
CA GLN A 188 0.23 16.53 2.56
C GLN A 188 -0.18 17.79 3.35
N THR A 189 0.67 18.81 3.37
CA THR A 189 0.45 20.05 4.14
C THR A 189 -0.80 20.80 3.65
N VAL A 190 -0.96 20.92 2.33
CA VAL A 190 -2.09 21.60 1.70
C VAL A 190 -3.37 20.78 1.88
N LEU A 191 -3.30 19.47 1.60
CA LEU A 191 -4.43 18.56 1.73
C LEU A 191 -5.00 18.53 3.16
N ASN A 192 -4.13 18.55 4.18
CA ASN A 192 -4.53 18.53 5.58
C ASN A 192 -5.30 19.79 6.06
N GLN A 193 -5.28 20.88 5.28
CA GLN A 193 -5.95 22.13 5.61
C GLN A 193 -7.31 22.28 4.91
N MET A 194 -7.67 21.33 4.04
CA MET A 194 -8.90 21.40 3.26
C MET A 194 -10.14 20.94 4.04
N THR A 195 -11.31 21.42 3.62
CA THR A 195 -12.59 20.81 4.00
C THR A 195 -12.69 19.42 3.36
N VAL A 196 -13.56 18.55 3.90
CA VAL A 196 -13.71 17.18 3.41
C VAL A 196 -14.02 17.13 1.91
N SER A 197 -14.95 17.96 1.42
CA SER A 197 -15.30 18.00 -0.01
C SER A 197 -14.15 18.48 -0.90
N ASN A 198 -13.40 19.50 -0.44
CA ASN A 198 -12.25 20.01 -1.19
C ASN A 198 -11.11 19.00 -1.20
N PHE A 199 -10.88 18.30 -0.09
CA PHE A 199 -9.92 17.21 -0.02
C PHE A 199 -10.27 16.11 -1.02
N ASP A 200 -11.52 15.64 -1.03
CA ASP A 200 -11.94 14.55 -1.91
C ASP A 200 -11.79 14.91 -3.39
N PHE A 201 -12.25 16.11 -3.77
CA PHE A 201 -12.07 16.61 -5.12
C PHE A 201 -10.59 16.75 -5.50
N THR A 202 -9.79 17.35 -4.61
CA THR A 202 -8.36 17.58 -4.88
C THR A 202 -7.58 16.28 -4.97
N MET A 203 -7.82 15.32 -4.07
CA MET A 203 -7.22 13.99 -4.12
C MET A 203 -7.57 13.28 -5.42
N HIS A 204 -8.84 13.31 -5.81
CA HIS A 204 -9.26 12.69 -7.07
C HIS A 204 -8.55 13.34 -8.28
N VAL A 205 -8.44 14.66 -8.32
CA VAL A 205 -7.73 15.39 -9.38
C VAL A 205 -6.22 15.08 -9.38
N LEU A 206 -5.57 15.05 -8.22
CA LEU A 206 -4.15 14.73 -8.10
C LEU A 206 -3.85 13.33 -8.65
N LEU A 207 -4.62 12.33 -8.22
CA LEU A 207 -4.45 10.96 -8.67
C LEU A 207 -4.77 10.81 -10.16
N PHE A 208 -5.80 11.49 -10.66
CA PHE A 208 -6.13 11.52 -12.08
C PHE A 208 -4.98 12.09 -12.93
N LEU A 209 -4.43 13.24 -12.55
CA LEU A 209 -3.31 13.87 -13.24
C LEU A 209 -2.03 13.02 -13.16
N HIS A 210 -1.76 12.41 -12.02
CA HIS A 210 -0.65 11.47 -11.87
C HIS A 210 -0.79 10.31 -12.86
N THR A 211 -1.95 9.66 -12.90
CA THR A 211 -2.21 8.55 -13.83
C THR A 211 -2.03 8.98 -15.29
N GLN A 212 -2.53 10.14 -15.69
CA GLN A 212 -2.30 10.67 -17.05
C GLN A 212 -0.81 10.88 -17.35
N HIS A 213 -0.06 11.44 -16.39
CA HIS A 213 1.36 11.65 -16.55
C HIS A 213 2.14 10.33 -16.69
N VAL A 214 1.80 9.33 -15.88
CA VAL A 214 2.41 7.99 -15.94
C VAL A 214 2.16 7.34 -17.30
N ILE A 215 0.92 7.37 -17.79
CA ILE A 215 0.57 6.81 -19.10
C ILE A 215 1.35 7.51 -20.22
N ALA A 216 1.35 8.85 -20.25
CA ALA A 216 2.07 9.61 -21.26
C ALA A 216 3.59 9.29 -21.26
N ARG A 217 4.20 9.22 -20.07
CA ARG A 217 5.63 8.85 -19.93
C ARG A 217 5.91 7.43 -20.42
N GLN A 218 4.98 6.50 -20.24
CA GLN A 218 5.11 5.13 -20.75
C GLN A 218 4.98 5.09 -22.28
N GLU A 219 4.04 5.83 -22.86
CA GLU A 219 3.88 5.95 -24.32
C GLU A 219 5.13 6.55 -24.98
N GLU A 220 5.69 7.61 -24.39
CA GLU A 220 6.96 8.21 -24.85
C GLU A 220 8.12 7.21 -24.80
N LYS A 221 8.25 6.45 -23.71
CA LYS A 221 9.26 5.40 -23.58
C LYS A 221 9.06 4.29 -24.61
N GLY A 222 7.82 3.86 -24.84
CA GLY A 222 7.48 2.88 -25.87
C GLY A 222 7.84 3.37 -27.28
N GLY A 223 7.54 4.63 -27.59
CA GLY A 223 7.90 5.28 -28.85
C GLY A 223 9.41 5.35 -29.07
N LYS A 224 10.18 5.76 -28.05
CA LYS A 224 11.65 5.81 -28.10
C LYS A 224 12.29 4.43 -28.31
N LYS A 225 11.80 3.40 -27.59
CA LYS A 225 12.23 2.00 -27.79
C LYS A 225 11.96 1.52 -29.21
N THR A 226 10.78 1.82 -29.75
CA THR A 226 10.40 1.45 -31.13
C THR A 226 11.26 2.17 -32.18
N ALA A 227 11.70 3.41 -31.88
CA ALA A 227 12.58 4.19 -32.73
C ALA A 227 14.08 3.85 -32.57
N GLY A 228 14.45 2.88 -31.73
CA GLY A 228 15.84 2.48 -31.50
C GLY A 228 16.69 3.53 -30.78
N ILE A 229 16.06 4.48 -30.08
CA ILE A 229 16.77 5.49 -29.29
C ILE A 229 16.94 4.92 -27.89
N GLU A 230 18.16 4.50 -27.54
CA GLU A 230 18.52 4.14 -26.17
C GLU A 230 18.42 5.39 -25.28
N GLU A 231 17.48 5.38 -24.33
CA GLU A 231 17.52 6.35 -23.24
C GLU A 231 18.75 6.05 -22.39
N VAL A 232 19.64 7.04 -22.26
CA VAL A 232 20.51 7.14 -21.09
C VAL A 232 19.57 7.31 -19.91
N VAL A 233 19.27 6.21 -19.22
CA VAL A 233 18.56 6.24 -17.95
C VAL A 233 19.44 7.05 -17.01
N LYS A 234 19.12 8.34 -16.84
CA LYS A 234 19.49 9.02 -15.61
C LYS A 234 18.65 8.36 -14.55
N ASN A 235 19.27 7.45 -13.80
CA ASN A 235 18.75 6.97 -12.53
C ASN A 235 18.55 8.24 -11.66
N GLU A 236 17.35 8.79 -11.69
CA GLU A 236 16.84 9.49 -10.52
C GLU A 236 16.50 8.39 -9.53
N GLU A 237 17.54 8.00 -8.77
CA GLU A 237 17.56 7.19 -7.56
C GLU A 237 16.40 6.20 -7.40
N SER A 238 16.63 4.98 -7.91
CA SER A 238 16.08 3.77 -7.32
C SER A 238 17.18 2.71 -7.34
N ASP A 239 18.29 2.99 -6.65
CA ASP A 239 19.24 1.96 -6.26
C ASP A 239 18.63 1.19 -5.08
N ASP A 240 17.60 0.40 -5.36
CA ASP A 240 17.16 -0.72 -4.52
C ASP A 240 16.82 -1.87 -5.49
N ASP A 241 17.82 -2.27 -6.27
CA ASP A 241 17.86 -3.62 -6.81
C ASP A 241 18.07 -4.54 -5.60
N ASP A 242 16.96 -4.98 -4.99
CA ASP A 242 16.97 -6.04 -3.98
C ASP A 242 17.48 -7.32 -4.65
N ILE A 243 18.80 -7.48 -4.68
CA ILE A 243 19.45 -8.76 -4.96
C ILE A 243 18.98 -9.69 -3.84
N ILE A 244 18.08 -10.61 -4.18
CA ILE A 244 17.71 -11.70 -3.27
C ILE A 244 18.89 -12.68 -3.25
N GLU A 245 19.90 -12.39 -2.43
CA GLU A 245 20.94 -13.35 -2.09
C GLU A 245 20.36 -14.39 -1.11
N TYR A 246 20.56 -15.67 -1.43
CA TYR A 246 20.20 -16.82 -0.59
C TYR A 246 21.33 -17.17 0.39
#